data_AF-A0A0U1DSE1-F1
#
_entry.id   AF-A0A0U1DSE1-F1
#
_cell.length_a   1.000
_cell.length_b   1.000
_cell.length_c   1.000
_cell.angle_alpha   90.00
_cell.angle_beta   90.00
_cell.angle_gamma   90.00
#
_symmetry.space_group_name_H-M   'P 1'
#
loop_
_entity.id
_entity.type
_entity.pdbx_description
1 polymer ?
#
loop_
_entity_poly.entity_id
_entity_poly.type
_entity_poly.pdbx_seq_one_letter_code
_entity_poly.pdbx_strand_id
1 'polypeptide(L)'
;MAAALFGVSAAACPVAQAAPESGPEWGSCSDWVPQPERIPTAQCRTVGVPLDWNSPDAGGEQPQLAVIRIPATGERIGALFINPGGPGASAVNTVAGMGAALAGSPLTDHFDLVGFDPRASGIRPRSCAAAPTPRSTLTVANR
;
A
#
# COMPACT_ATOMS: atom_id res chain seq x y z
N MET A 1 5.24 39.02 54.79
CA MET A 1 5.20 38.92 53.32
C MET A 1 5.45 37.47 52.96
N ALA A 2 4.43 36.75 52.50
CA ALA A 2 4.57 35.35 52.06
C ALA A 2 4.26 35.29 50.57
N ALA A 3 5.24 34.88 49.76
CA ALA A 3 5.10 34.72 48.33
C ALA A 3 4.53 33.32 48.03
N ALA A 4 3.37 33.26 47.41
CA ALA A 4 2.79 32.01 46.91
C ALA A 4 3.29 31.76 45.48
N LEU A 5 4.02 30.66 45.29
CA LEU A 5 4.45 30.19 43.96
C LEU A 5 3.33 29.35 43.35
N PHE A 6 2.77 29.81 42.23
CA PHE A 6 1.83 29.03 41.42
C PHE A 6 2.61 28.13 40.46
N GLY A 7 2.54 26.82 40.68
CA GLY A 7 3.09 25.81 39.77
C GLY A 7 2.18 25.62 38.56
N VAL A 8 2.71 25.88 37.36
CA VAL A 8 2.01 25.59 36.10
C VAL A 8 2.26 24.13 35.75
N SER A 9 1.23 23.30 35.86
CA SER A 9 1.29 21.89 35.42
C SER A 9 0.99 21.83 33.93
N ALA A 10 2.00 21.58 33.11
CA ALA A 10 1.82 21.32 31.68
C ALA A 10 1.18 19.93 31.49
N ALA A 11 -0.07 19.89 31.06
CA ALA A 11 -0.70 18.65 30.62
C ALA A 11 -0.09 18.24 29.27
N ALA A 12 0.74 17.20 29.28
CA ALA A 12 1.26 16.61 28.04
C ALA A 12 0.11 15.86 27.33
N CYS A 13 -0.24 16.27 26.11
CA CYS A 13 -1.12 15.49 25.25
C CYS A 13 -0.46 14.14 24.96
N PRO A 14 -1.17 13.01 25.08
CA PRO A 14 -0.64 11.73 24.66
C PRO A 14 -0.36 11.79 23.15
N VAL A 15 0.92 11.64 22.77
CA VAL A 15 1.31 11.43 21.38
C VAL A 15 0.84 10.03 21.02
N ALA A 16 0.03 9.91 19.96
CA ALA A 16 -0.37 8.60 19.45
C ALA A 16 0.90 7.79 19.11
N GLN A 17 1.14 6.71 19.87
CA GLN A 17 2.18 5.74 19.50
C GLN A 17 1.80 5.14 18.15
N ALA A 18 2.74 5.20 17.19
CA ALA A 18 2.63 4.40 15.99
C ALA A 18 2.48 2.92 16.39
N ALA A 19 1.50 2.22 15.82
CA ALA A 19 1.37 0.79 16.00
C ALA A 19 2.71 0.10 15.60
N PRO A 20 3.12 -0.98 16.28
CA PRO A 20 4.30 -1.74 15.89
C PRO A 20 4.22 -2.11 14.41
N GLU A 21 5.33 -1.98 13.67
CA GLU A 21 5.40 -2.33 12.26
C GLU A 21 5.21 -3.85 12.07
N SER A 22 3.96 -4.30 12.03
CA SER A 22 3.60 -5.69 11.81
C SER A 22 3.48 -5.96 10.32
N GLY A 23 4.60 -6.30 9.69
CA GLY A 23 4.61 -6.83 8.33
C GLY A 23 5.91 -7.59 8.05
N PRO A 24 5.94 -8.53 7.10
CA PRO A 24 7.17 -9.19 6.68
C PRO A 24 8.24 -8.17 6.28
N GLU A 25 9.51 -8.54 6.49
CA GLU A 25 10.65 -7.75 6.03
C GLU A 25 10.58 -7.52 4.51
N TRP A 26 11.27 -6.48 4.04
CA TRP A 26 11.41 -6.23 2.61
C TRP A 26 12.12 -7.41 1.93
N GLY A 27 11.53 -7.93 0.87
CA GLY A 27 12.07 -9.03 0.07
C GLY A 27 12.21 -8.66 -1.41
N SER A 28 12.61 -9.66 -2.21
CA SER A 28 12.70 -9.52 -3.66
C SER A 28 11.32 -9.32 -4.30
N CYS A 29 11.27 -8.58 -5.42
CA CYS A 29 10.08 -8.42 -6.26
C CYS A 29 9.96 -9.45 -7.39
N SER A 30 10.82 -10.48 -7.46
CA SER A 30 10.89 -11.41 -8.60
C SER A 30 9.55 -12.07 -8.97
N ASP A 31 8.74 -12.42 -7.97
CA ASP A 31 7.43 -13.06 -8.18
C ASP A 31 6.26 -12.08 -8.30
N TRP A 32 6.54 -10.77 -8.27
CA TRP A 32 5.54 -9.71 -8.16
C TRP A 32 5.34 -8.93 -9.45
N VAL A 33 6.41 -8.79 -10.23
CA VAL A 33 6.45 -7.94 -11.42
C VAL A 33 7.00 -8.72 -12.62
N PRO A 34 6.60 -8.40 -13.86
CA PRO A 34 6.96 -9.20 -15.04
C PRO A 34 8.42 -9.06 -15.48
N GLN A 35 9.12 -7.98 -15.11
CA GLN A 35 10.49 -7.67 -15.56
C GLN A 35 11.35 -7.14 -14.39
N PRO A 36 11.58 -7.94 -13.33
CA PRO A 36 12.28 -7.49 -12.12
C PRO A 36 13.73 -7.05 -12.39
N GLU A 37 14.39 -7.59 -13.41
CA GLU A 37 15.76 -7.26 -13.81
C GLU A 37 15.94 -5.80 -14.25
N ARG A 38 14.85 -5.12 -14.65
CA ARG A 38 14.88 -3.69 -15.01
C ARG A 38 14.88 -2.77 -13.79
N ILE A 39 14.62 -3.31 -12.61
CA ILE A 39 14.55 -2.60 -11.33
C ILE A 39 15.24 -3.44 -10.23
N PRO A 40 16.55 -3.75 -10.38
CA PRO A 40 17.23 -4.74 -9.54
C PRO A 40 17.30 -4.38 -8.05
N THR A 41 17.09 -3.11 -7.72
CA THR A 41 17.07 -2.60 -6.34
C THR A 41 15.67 -2.56 -5.71
N ALA A 42 14.63 -2.93 -6.48
CA ALA A 42 13.26 -2.91 -6.01
C ALA A 42 13.06 -3.92 -4.87
N GLN A 43 12.25 -3.51 -3.90
CA GLN A 43 11.93 -4.25 -2.70
C GLN A 43 10.42 -4.37 -2.58
N CYS A 44 9.94 -5.57 -2.31
CA CYS A 44 8.53 -5.88 -2.18
C CYS A 44 8.22 -6.46 -0.81
N ARG A 45 7.08 -6.11 -0.24
CA ARG A 45 6.57 -6.69 1.02
C ARG A 45 5.05 -6.63 1.04
N THR A 46 4.45 -7.35 1.98
CA THR A 46 3.05 -7.14 2.33
C THR A 46 2.90 -6.29 3.59
N VAL A 47 1.78 -5.59 3.71
CA VAL A 47 1.37 -4.86 4.91
C VAL A 47 -0.04 -5.30 5.29
N GLY A 48 -0.20 -5.79 6.52
CA GLY A 48 -1.51 -6.10 7.09
C GLY A 48 -2.25 -4.82 7.47
N VAL A 49 -3.52 -4.72 7.10
CA VAL A 49 -4.40 -3.63 7.53
C VAL A 49 -5.67 -4.22 8.15
N PRO A 50 -6.29 -3.54 9.13
CA PRO A 50 -7.55 -4.01 9.68
C PRO A 50 -8.64 -4.01 8.61
N LEU A 51 -9.51 -5.02 8.68
CA LEU A 51 -10.70 -5.10 7.83
C LEU A 51 -11.69 -3.98 8.19
N ASP A 52 -11.89 -3.75 9.49
CA ASP A 52 -12.71 -2.69 10.06
C ASP A 52 -11.87 -1.83 11.01
N TRP A 53 -11.73 -0.55 10.69
CA TRP A 53 -10.98 0.41 11.51
C TRP A 53 -11.68 0.79 12.82
N ASN A 54 -12.99 0.54 12.96
CA ASN A 54 -13.69 0.72 14.24
C ASN A 54 -13.39 -0.43 15.22
N SER A 55 -12.88 -1.55 14.70
CA SER A 55 -12.58 -2.77 15.45
C SER A 55 -11.22 -3.35 15.02
N PRO A 56 -10.10 -2.59 15.12
CA PRO A 56 -8.83 -2.96 14.50
C PRO A 56 -8.20 -4.24 15.07
N ASP A 57 -8.52 -4.56 16.33
CA ASP A 57 -7.97 -5.70 17.08
C ASP A 57 -8.96 -6.86 17.24
N ALA A 58 -10.07 -6.86 16.49
CA ALA A 58 -11.16 -7.83 16.65
C ALA A 58 -10.77 -9.31 16.39
N GLY A 59 -9.51 -9.59 16.08
CA GLY A 59 -9.01 -10.89 15.67
C GLY A 59 -9.48 -11.27 14.26
N GLY A 60 -8.76 -12.20 13.62
CA GLY A 60 -9.05 -12.66 12.27
C GLY A 60 -7.97 -12.31 11.24
N GLU A 61 -8.12 -12.84 10.02
CA GLU A 61 -7.15 -12.63 8.93
C GLU A 61 -7.21 -11.17 8.45
N GLN A 62 -6.10 -10.45 8.58
CA GLN A 62 -5.96 -9.10 8.06
C GLN A 62 -5.70 -9.12 6.55
N PRO A 63 -6.47 -8.35 5.74
CA PRO A 63 -6.12 -8.10 4.35
C PRO A 63 -4.68 -7.63 4.21
N GLN A 64 -3.92 -8.33 3.37
CA GLN A 64 -2.53 -8.02 3.06
C GLN A 64 -2.45 -7.15 1.81
N LEU A 65 -1.97 -5.91 1.94
CA LEU A 65 -1.68 -5.02 0.84
C LEU A 65 -0.30 -5.34 0.25
N ALA A 66 -0.20 -5.48 -1.06
CA ALA A 66 1.05 -5.64 -1.78
C ALA A 66 1.74 -4.27 -1.90
N VAL A 67 3.01 -4.16 -1.49
CA VAL A 67 3.79 -2.91 -1.52
C VAL A 67 5.09 -3.12 -2.27
N ILE A 68 5.44 -2.17 -3.15
CA ILE A 68 6.75 -2.06 -3.78
C ILE A 68 7.42 -0.75 -3.36
N ARG A 69 8.74 -0.80 -3.19
CA ARG A 69 9.63 0.34 -3.01
C ARG A 69 10.80 0.21 -3.98
N ILE A 70 11.08 1.25 -4.75
CA ILE A 70 12.33 1.40 -5.49
C ILE A 70 13.12 2.50 -4.77
N PRO A 71 14.19 2.15 -4.04
CA PRO A 71 14.96 3.11 -3.26
C PRO A 71 15.58 4.20 -4.13
N ALA A 72 15.70 5.41 -3.57
CA ALA A 72 16.47 6.48 -4.20
C ALA A 72 17.94 6.06 -4.42
N THR A 73 18.55 6.51 -5.51
CA THR A 73 19.95 6.20 -5.85
C THR A 73 20.96 7.18 -5.26
N GLY A 74 20.54 8.39 -4.90
CA GLY A 74 21.38 9.46 -4.36
C GLY A 74 20.96 9.92 -2.96
N GLU A 75 21.01 11.23 -2.72
CA GLU A 75 20.59 11.82 -1.44
C GLU A 75 19.07 11.81 -1.33
N ARG A 76 18.56 10.91 -0.50
CA ARG A 76 17.12 10.71 -0.30
C ARG A 76 16.47 11.88 0.43
N ILE A 77 15.53 12.53 -0.25
CA ILE A 77 14.58 13.51 0.32
C ILE A 77 13.43 12.79 1.03
N GLY A 78 12.85 11.75 0.41
CA GLY A 78 11.66 11.10 0.97
C GLY A 78 11.09 9.98 0.10
N ALA A 79 9.82 9.64 0.35
CA ALA A 79 9.06 8.69 -0.45
C ALA A 79 8.03 9.41 -1.31
N LEU A 80 7.98 9.07 -2.61
CA LEU A 80 6.95 9.51 -3.54
C LEU A 80 5.94 8.38 -3.75
N PHE A 81 4.74 8.56 -3.20
CA PHE A 81 3.67 7.58 -3.32
C PHE A 81 2.91 7.72 -4.64
N ILE A 82 2.71 6.60 -5.31
CA ILE A 82 2.06 6.52 -6.62
C ILE A 82 0.76 5.72 -6.50
N ASN A 83 -0.33 6.35 -6.95
CA ASN A 83 -1.62 5.69 -7.14
C ASN A 83 -2.06 5.88 -8.61
N PRO A 84 -2.08 4.82 -9.44
CA PRO A 84 -2.37 4.92 -10.87
C PRO A 84 -3.83 5.28 -11.21
N GLY A 85 -4.72 5.35 -10.21
CA GLY A 85 -6.13 5.62 -10.43
C GLY A 85 -6.91 4.42 -10.97
N GLY A 86 -8.10 4.69 -11.54
CA GLY A 86 -9.13 3.68 -11.76
C GLY A 86 -9.55 3.00 -10.44
N PRO A 87 -10.36 1.95 -10.51
CA PRO A 87 -10.31 0.90 -9.48
C PRO A 87 -9.69 -0.37 -10.05
N GLY A 88 -8.82 -1.01 -9.27
CA GLY A 88 -8.26 -2.32 -9.63
C GLY A 88 -6.92 -2.29 -10.36
N ALA A 89 -6.42 -1.11 -10.75
CA ALA A 89 -5.06 -0.98 -11.27
C ALA A 89 -4.03 -1.28 -10.18
N SER A 90 -2.95 -1.97 -10.55
CA SER A 90 -1.87 -2.31 -9.62
C SER A 90 -0.86 -1.17 -9.55
N ALA A 91 -0.74 -0.53 -8.40
CA ALA A 91 0.34 0.41 -8.14
C ALA A 91 1.71 -0.29 -8.13
N VAL A 92 1.77 -1.57 -7.73
CA VAL A 92 3.01 -2.37 -7.79
C VAL A 92 3.55 -2.42 -9.22
N ASN A 93 2.71 -2.78 -10.18
CA ASN A 93 3.10 -2.81 -11.59
C ASN A 93 3.38 -1.41 -12.15
N THR A 94 2.61 -0.40 -11.75
CA THR A 94 2.85 0.98 -12.18
C THR A 94 4.21 1.50 -11.71
N VAL A 95 4.54 1.32 -10.43
CA VAL A 95 5.83 1.75 -9.88
C VAL A 95 6.98 0.98 -10.53
N ALA A 96 6.82 -0.32 -10.78
CA ALA A 96 7.83 -1.10 -11.50
C ALA A 96 8.12 -0.53 -12.90
N GLY A 97 7.08 -0.19 -13.65
CA GLY A 97 7.20 0.46 -14.95
C GLY A 97 7.83 1.85 -14.85
N MET A 98 7.40 2.66 -13.87
CA MET A 98 7.93 4.01 -13.64
C MET A 98 9.40 4.00 -13.24
N GLY A 99 9.82 3.10 -12.33
CA GLY A 99 11.22 3.01 -11.91
C GLY A 99 12.15 2.64 -13.05
N ALA A 100 11.72 1.72 -13.93
CA ALA A 100 12.48 1.41 -15.14
C ALA A 100 12.50 2.57 -16.15
N ALA A 101 11.43 3.36 -16.25
CA ALA A 101 11.33 4.46 -17.21
C ALA A 101 12.03 5.75 -16.73
N LEU A 102 12.11 5.96 -15.42
CA LEU A 102 12.67 7.15 -14.78
C LEU A 102 14.08 6.94 -14.24
N ALA A 103 14.71 5.79 -14.49
CA ALA A 103 16.04 5.48 -13.98
C ALA A 103 17.06 6.57 -14.32
N GLY A 104 17.79 7.05 -13.31
CA GLY A 104 18.77 8.13 -13.45
C GLY A 104 18.16 9.53 -13.59
N SER A 105 16.86 9.68 -13.35
CA SER A 105 16.23 11.00 -13.27
C SER A 105 16.43 11.63 -11.88
N PRO A 106 16.30 12.97 -11.76
CA PRO A 106 16.30 13.63 -10.46
C PRO A 106 15.22 13.09 -9.50
N LEU A 107 14.12 12.53 -10.02
CA LEU A 107 13.10 11.90 -9.18
C LEU A 107 13.63 10.63 -8.52
N THR A 108 14.23 9.72 -9.29
CA THR A 108 14.79 8.47 -8.73
C THR A 108 16.08 8.69 -7.96
N ASP A 109 16.78 9.80 -8.16
CA ASP A 109 17.96 10.15 -7.38
C ASP A 109 17.60 10.58 -5.95
N HIS A 110 16.43 11.20 -5.76
CA HIS A 110 16.06 11.83 -4.50
C HIS A 110 14.85 11.22 -3.80
N PHE A 111 14.04 10.41 -4.48
CA PHE A 111 12.84 9.83 -3.89
C PHE A 111 12.81 8.31 -4.04
N ASP A 112 12.42 7.64 -2.96
CA ASP A 112 11.94 6.28 -3.06
C ASP A 112 10.62 6.31 -3.83
N LEU A 113 10.51 5.57 -4.93
CA LEU A 113 9.21 5.38 -5.58
C LEU A 113 8.46 4.27 -4.82
N VAL A 114 7.29 4.60 -4.28
CA VAL A 114 6.52 3.68 -3.45
C VAL A 114 5.10 3.55 -4.01
N GLY A 115 4.62 2.32 -4.09
CA GLY A 115 3.26 2.02 -4.49
C GLY A 115 2.74 0.84 -3.70
N PHE A 116 1.46 0.89 -3.36
CA PHE A 116 0.79 -0.27 -2.78
C PHE A 116 -0.52 -0.50 -3.52
N ASP A 117 -0.86 -1.76 -3.74
CA ASP A 117 -2.14 -2.13 -4.33
C ASP A 117 -3.22 -1.94 -3.26
N PRO A 118 -4.19 -1.00 -3.42
CA PRO A 118 -5.29 -0.87 -2.47
C PRO A 118 -6.06 -2.17 -2.25
N ARG A 119 -6.80 -2.28 -1.15
CA ARG A 119 -7.70 -3.41 -0.89
C ARG A 119 -8.57 -3.74 -2.12
N ALA A 120 -8.74 -5.03 -2.41
CA ALA A 120 -9.48 -5.54 -3.57
C ALA A 120 -8.95 -5.11 -4.96
N SER A 121 -7.69 -4.67 -5.05
CA SER A 121 -7.00 -4.37 -6.30
C SER A 121 -5.70 -5.16 -6.44
N GLY A 122 -5.02 -5.01 -7.58
CA GLY A 122 -3.65 -5.49 -7.70
C GLY A 122 -3.46 -6.91 -8.20
N ILE A 123 -2.30 -7.47 -7.87
CA ILE A 123 -1.83 -8.80 -8.31
C ILE A 123 -2.55 -10.00 -7.66
N ARG A 124 -3.45 -9.75 -6.70
CA ARG A 124 -4.17 -10.80 -5.99
C ARG A 124 -5.45 -11.20 -6.76
N PRO A 125 -5.79 -12.49 -6.84
CA PRO A 125 -6.99 -12.95 -7.54
C PRO A 125 -8.25 -12.26 -7.01
N ARG A 126 -9.08 -11.74 -7.93
CA ARG A 126 -10.43 -11.24 -7.61
C ARG A 126 -11.45 -12.31 -7.96
N SER A 127 -12.20 -12.79 -6.98
CA SER A 127 -13.35 -13.67 -7.22
C SER A 127 -14.61 -12.85 -7.51
N CYS A 128 -14.63 -12.15 -8.64
CA CYS A 128 -15.85 -11.56 -9.18
C CYS A 128 -16.16 -12.05 -10.59
N ALA A 129 -15.40 -13.02 -11.12
CA ALA A 129 -15.83 -13.73 -12.30
C ALA A 129 -17.20 -14.33 -11.96
N ALA A 130 -18.25 -13.79 -12.57
CA ALA A 130 -19.57 -14.38 -12.51
C ALA A 130 -19.37 -15.85 -12.88
N ALA A 131 -19.80 -16.78 -12.01
CA ALA A 131 -20.02 -18.13 -12.45
C ALA A 131 -20.79 -18.04 -13.77
N PRO A 132 -20.43 -18.80 -14.83
CA PRO A 132 -21.16 -18.74 -16.08
C PRO A 132 -22.63 -18.98 -15.75
N THR A 133 -23.45 -17.93 -15.82
CA THR A 133 -24.87 -18.06 -15.54
C THR A 133 -25.40 -19.01 -16.61
N PRO A 134 -25.96 -20.19 -16.27
CA PRO A 134 -26.64 -20.99 -17.27
C PRO A 134 -27.69 -20.07 -17.88
N ARG A 135 -27.63 -19.91 -19.20
CA ARG A 135 -28.50 -19.02 -19.97
C ARG A 135 -29.91 -19.60 -19.89
N SER A 136 -30.64 -19.31 -18.82
CA SER A 136 -32.07 -19.57 -18.74
C SER A 136 -32.70 -18.67 -19.78
N THR A 137 -33.23 -19.26 -20.86
CA THR A 137 -34.06 -18.58 -21.84
C THR A 137 -35.26 -17.98 -21.10
N LEU A 138 -35.17 -16.69 -20.77
CA LEU A 138 -36.30 -15.89 -20.33
C LEU A 138 -37.21 -15.72 -21.54
N THR A 139 -38.18 -16.61 -21.69
CA THR A 139 -39.32 -16.36 -22.56
C THR A 139 -40.13 -15.24 -21.92
N VAL A 140 -40.04 -14.02 -22.47
CA VAL A 140 -40.96 -12.94 -22.14
C VAL A 140 -42.34 -13.38 -22.62
N ALA A 141 -43.18 -13.84 -21.71
CA ALA A 141 -44.60 -13.99 -21.97
C ALA A 141 -45.21 -12.59 -22.03
N ASN A 142 -45.48 -12.13 -23.25
CA ASN A 142 -46.26 -10.92 -23.49
C ASN A 142 -47.68 -11.14 -22.94
N ARG A 143 -48.12 -10.29 -22.01
CA ARG A 143 -49.53 -10.17 -21.64
C ARG A 143 -50.23 -9.17 -22.55
#